data_AF-A0AAV9VHR6-F1
#
_entry.id   AF-A0AAV9VHR6-F1
#
_cell.length_a   1.000
_cell.length_b   1.000
_cell.length_c   1.000
_cell.angle_alpha   90.00
_cell.angle_beta   90.00
_cell.angle_gamma   90.00
#
_symmetry.space_group_name_H-M   'P 1'
#
loop_
_entity.id
_entity.type
_entity.pdbx_description
1 polymer ?
#
loop_
_entity_poly.entity_id
_entity_poly.type
_entity_poly.pdbx_seq_one_letter_code
_entity_poly.pdbx_strand_id
1 'polypeptide(L)'
;MTTTFVAAAACGKAAARQAAARTVTARLGLVPQQLRTYSSQPDPRYDGPINGPLSTLPAHLNLPPPRQPGESIFAYYFKIGKGYLSFYKTGLKNAAWVNPRLAGPVMARWKDDRGYAGIVQNKWLTRGDLQLLKRNQHDFRRIPLFAILFTVCGEFTPLVVATFSNIVPITCRIPTQIQSDRKKRERKIRASFESFLPSTSVNRPAEGLDKLTWKEKVHCSTVVGRHSGLWPSRFLPLPLGFVLHKRLLRYEVYLATDDMLITKGGGVMKLSPPELEIACVDRGM
;
A
#
# COMPACT_ATOMS: atom_id res chain seq x y z
N MET A 1 61.78 10.30 -38.86
CA MET A 1 62.03 10.16 -37.41
C MET A 1 60.93 10.95 -36.73
N THR A 2 59.88 10.44 -36.09
CA THR A 2 59.63 9.26 -35.24
C THR A 2 58.11 9.07 -35.16
N THR A 3 57.57 7.98 -35.73
CA THR A 3 56.93 6.85 -35.06
C THR A 3 55.83 7.13 -34.01
N THR A 4 54.57 6.92 -34.43
CA THR A 4 53.64 5.91 -33.88
C THR A 4 53.82 5.51 -32.41
N PHE A 5 53.02 6.03 -31.46
CA PHE A 5 52.80 5.38 -30.15
C PHE A 5 51.67 6.02 -29.31
N VAL A 6 50.38 5.91 -29.67
CA VAL A 6 49.29 5.98 -28.65
C VAL A 6 48.04 5.14 -29.00
N ALA A 7 48.18 4.10 -29.83
CA ALA A 7 47.09 3.14 -30.08
C ALA A 7 47.01 1.99 -29.04
N ALA A 8 47.68 2.13 -27.88
CA ALA A 8 47.81 1.07 -26.87
C ALA A 8 47.21 1.41 -25.49
N ALA A 9 46.54 2.55 -25.32
CA ALA A 9 46.02 2.99 -24.01
C ALA A 9 44.51 2.71 -23.79
N ALA A 10 43.78 2.26 -24.81
CA ALA A 10 42.32 2.04 -24.73
C ALA A 10 41.92 0.58 -24.43
N CYS A 11 42.83 -0.39 -24.59
CA CYS A 11 42.53 -1.82 -24.40
C CYS A 11 42.75 -2.31 -22.95
N GLY A 12 43.52 -1.58 -22.13
CA GLY A 12 43.82 -1.97 -20.73
C GLY A 12 42.76 -1.57 -19.70
N LYS A 13 41.85 -0.63 -20.00
CA LYS A 13 40.85 -0.12 -19.02
C LYS A 13 39.54 -0.90 -19.01
N ALA A 14 39.28 -1.74 -20.02
CA ALA A 14 38.09 -2.59 -20.08
C ALA A 14 38.28 -3.92 -19.32
N ALA A 15 39.48 -4.49 -19.33
CA ALA A 15 39.80 -5.74 -18.61
C ALA A 15 39.85 -5.56 -17.08
N ALA A 16 40.24 -4.38 -16.59
CA ALA A 16 40.30 -4.07 -15.16
C ALA A 16 38.92 -3.80 -14.51
N ARG A 17 37.88 -3.51 -15.30
CA ARG A 17 36.50 -3.31 -14.79
C ARG A 17 35.68 -4.61 -14.73
N GLN A 18 36.04 -5.63 -15.50
CA GLN A 18 35.37 -6.95 -15.46
C GLN A 18 35.99 -7.91 -14.43
N ALA A 19 37.26 -7.70 -14.02
CA ALA A 19 37.89 -8.47 -12.94
C ALA A 19 37.41 -8.07 -11.54
N ALA A 20 36.99 -6.80 -11.33
CA ALA A 20 36.40 -6.35 -10.06
C ALA A 20 34.95 -6.82 -9.84
N ALA A 21 34.24 -7.21 -10.92
CA ALA A 21 32.86 -7.69 -10.86
C ALA A 21 32.73 -9.21 -10.62
N ARG A 22 33.85 -9.95 -10.60
CA ARG A 22 33.87 -11.42 -10.40
C ARG A 22 34.51 -11.87 -9.09
N THR A 23 35.14 -10.97 -8.32
CA THR A 23 35.81 -11.31 -7.04
C THR A 23 34.99 -10.95 -5.80
N VAL A 24 33.82 -10.30 -5.96
CA VAL A 24 32.85 -10.11 -4.86
C VAL A 24 31.87 -11.29 -4.74
N THR A 25 31.76 -12.10 -5.79
CA THR A 25 30.79 -13.21 -5.89
C THR A 25 31.25 -14.51 -5.22
N ALA A 26 32.40 -14.53 -4.53
CA ALA A 26 32.97 -15.74 -3.92
C ALA A 26 33.30 -15.61 -2.42
N ARG A 27 32.62 -14.72 -1.68
CA ARG A 27 32.78 -14.61 -0.21
C ARG A 27 31.49 -14.45 0.61
N LEU A 28 30.32 -14.64 -0.01
CA LEU A 28 29.06 -14.73 0.72
C LEU A 28 28.48 -16.11 0.44
N GLY A 29 28.73 -17.05 1.36
CA GLY A 29 28.10 -18.36 1.37
C GLY A 29 26.59 -18.20 1.33
N LEU A 30 26.01 -18.35 0.14
CA LEU A 30 24.58 -18.45 -0.06
C LEU A 30 24.15 -19.84 0.42
N VAL A 31 23.97 -19.92 1.73
CA VAL A 31 23.12 -20.92 2.38
C VAL A 31 21.77 -20.90 1.66
N PRO A 32 21.18 -22.05 1.29
CA PRO A 32 19.81 -22.07 0.78
C PRO A 32 18.92 -21.43 1.84
N GLN A 33 18.30 -20.29 1.51
CA GLN A 33 17.36 -19.64 2.41
C GLN A 33 16.23 -20.62 2.71
N GLN A 34 16.33 -21.29 3.86
CA GLN A 34 15.18 -21.83 4.55
C GLN A 34 14.14 -20.71 4.60
N LEU A 35 12.96 -20.97 4.02
CA LEU A 35 11.77 -20.16 4.19
C LEU A 35 11.64 -19.84 5.69
N ARG A 36 12.05 -18.63 6.09
CA ARG A 36 11.78 -18.12 7.43
C ARG A 36 10.28 -17.98 7.52
N THR A 37 9.67 -18.89 8.26
CA THR A 37 8.35 -18.70 8.84
C THR A 37 8.38 -17.39 9.61
N TYR A 38 7.76 -16.36 9.04
CA TYR A 38 7.62 -15.06 9.67
C TYR A 38 6.75 -15.27 10.92
N SER A 39 7.36 -15.21 12.10
CA SER A 39 6.65 -15.27 13.36
C SER A 39 5.65 -14.11 13.42
N SER A 40 4.37 -14.42 13.24
CA SER A 40 3.26 -13.48 13.22
C SER A 40 2.65 -13.34 14.62
N GLN A 41 3.49 -13.14 15.63
CA GLN A 41 3.02 -12.63 16.92
C GLN A 41 3.11 -11.10 16.86
N PRO A 42 2.02 -10.36 17.17
CA PRO A 42 2.06 -8.91 17.22
C PRO A 42 3.05 -8.45 18.31
N ASP A 43 4.08 -7.70 17.92
CA ASP A 43 5.01 -7.06 18.86
C ASP A 43 4.28 -5.90 19.56
N PRO A 44 4.18 -5.89 20.90
CA PRO A 44 3.51 -4.84 21.67
C PRO A 44 4.15 -3.44 21.53
N ARG A 45 5.29 -3.31 20.83
CA ARG A 45 5.98 -2.02 20.60
C ARG A 45 5.38 -1.12 19.52
N TYR A 46 4.32 -1.52 18.80
CA TYR A 46 3.79 -0.76 17.64
C TYR A 46 2.44 -0.08 17.88
N ASP A 47 2.32 0.61 19.01
CA ASP A 47 1.21 1.52 19.33
C ASP A 47 1.78 2.90 19.71
N GLY A 48 2.37 3.58 18.72
CA GLY A 48 3.14 4.81 18.93
C GLY A 48 2.70 5.92 17.98
N PRO A 49 3.03 7.20 18.25
CA PRO A 49 2.52 8.34 17.50
C PRO A 49 2.90 8.33 16.00
N ILE A 50 3.88 7.52 15.60
CA ILE A 50 4.28 7.39 14.19
C ILE A 50 3.56 6.25 13.45
N ASN A 51 3.22 5.15 14.12
CA ASN A 51 2.61 3.98 13.48
C ASN A 51 1.08 4.03 13.66
N GLY A 52 0.33 3.63 12.63
CA GLY A 52 -1.12 3.55 12.76
C GLY A 52 -1.53 2.44 13.75
N PRO A 53 -2.71 2.52 14.38
CA PRO A 53 -3.18 1.47 15.28
C PRO A 53 -3.27 0.12 14.56
N LEU A 54 -2.81 -0.95 15.21
CA LEU A 54 -2.80 -2.30 14.63
C LEU A 54 -4.20 -2.79 14.23
N SER A 55 -5.25 -2.29 14.90
CA SER A 55 -6.64 -2.57 14.56
C SER A 55 -7.05 -2.05 13.17
N THR A 56 -6.27 -1.17 12.55
CA THR A 56 -6.50 -0.66 11.18
C THR A 56 -5.82 -1.50 10.10
N LEU A 57 -4.99 -2.47 10.49
CA LEU A 57 -4.33 -3.41 9.58
C LEU A 57 -5.19 -4.66 9.38
N PRO A 58 -4.96 -5.44 8.30
CA PRO A 58 -5.58 -6.75 8.13
C PRO A 58 -5.33 -7.65 9.35
N ALA A 59 -6.38 -8.32 9.84
CA ALA A 59 -6.25 -9.24 10.96
C ALA A 59 -5.29 -10.40 10.63
N HIS A 60 -4.67 -11.02 11.64
CA HIS A 60 -3.82 -12.18 11.42
C HIS A 60 -4.67 -13.41 11.08
N LEU A 61 -4.45 -13.97 9.89
CA LEU A 61 -5.09 -15.20 9.45
C LEU A 61 -4.26 -16.40 9.94
N ASN A 62 -4.66 -16.95 11.09
CA ASN A 62 -4.02 -18.13 11.67
C ASN A 62 -4.68 -19.40 11.15
N LEU A 63 -4.03 -20.06 10.20
CA LEU A 63 -4.45 -21.36 9.66
C LEU A 63 -3.64 -22.49 10.31
N PRO A 64 -4.22 -23.68 10.48
CA PRO A 64 -3.46 -24.85 10.91
C PRO A 64 -2.34 -25.16 9.89
N PRO A 65 -1.24 -25.81 10.33
CA PRO A 65 -0.21 -26.31 9.42
C PRO A 65 -0.79 -27.37 8.47
N PRO A 66 -0.08 -27.75 7.38
CA PRO A 66 -0.54 -28.79 6.46
C PRO A 66 -0.98 -30.06 7.19
N ARG A 67 -2.11 -30.65 6.74
CA ARG A 67 -2.72 -31.84 7.35
C ARG A 67 -1.69 -32.94 7.56
N GLN A 68 -1.61 -33.47 8.78
CA GLN A 68 -0.70 -34.56 9.08
C GLN A 68 -1.23 -35.91 8.54
N PRO A 69 -0.35 -36.85 8.17
CA PRO A 69 -0.78 -38.21 7.83
C PRO A 69 -1.56 -38.83 8.99
N GLY A 70 -2.80 -39.26 8.75
CA GLY A 70 -3.68 -39.85 9.78
C GLY A 70 -4.66 -38.89 10.45
N GLU A 71 -4.54 -37.58 10.26
CA GLU A 71 -5.53 -36.62 10.78
C GLU A 71 -6.84 -36.71 9.98
N SER A 72 -7.99 -36.68 10.66
CA SER A 72 -9.27 -36.71 9.97
C SER A 72 -9.45 -35.47 9.08
N ILE A 73 -9.89 -35.71 7.85
CA ILE A 73 -10.11 -34.65 6.85
C ILE A 73 -11.12 -33.63 7.38
N PHE A 74 -12.18 -34.10 8.04
CA PHE A 74 -13.21 -33.26 8.62
C PHE A 74 -12.67 -32.34 9.73
N ALA A 75 -11.89 -32.87 10.68
CA ALA A 75 -11.32 -32.05 11.75
C ALA A 75 -10.35 -30.99 11.20
N TYR A 76 -9.57 -31.35 10.17
CA TYR A 76 -8.68 -30.41 9.50
C TYR A 76 -9.44 -29.24 8.85
N TYR A 77 -10.50 -29.52 8.07
CA TYR A 77 -11.32 -28.45 7.47
C TYR A 77 -12.08 -27.63 8.51
N PHE A 78 -12.53 -28.25 9.60
CA PHE A 78 -13.15 -27.52 10.70
C PHE A 78 -12.17 -26.53 11.36
N LYS A 79 -10.91 -26.93 11.58
CA LYS A 79 -9.84 -26.04 12.08
C LYS A 79 -9.59 -24.88 11.12
N ILE A 80 -9.54 -25.14 9.81
CA ILE A 80 -9.43 -24.09 8.78
C ILE A 80 -10.62 -23.12 8.87
N GLY A 81 -11.85 -23.65 8.92
CA GLY A 81 -13.07 -22.85 9.02
C GLY A 81 -13.08 -21.94 10.25
N LYS A 82 -12.67 -22.48 11.42
CA LYS A 82 -12.52 -21.70 12.66
C LYS A 82 -11.50 -20.56 12.51
N GLY A 83 -10.38 -20.81 11.84
CA GLY A 83 -9.36 -19.80 11.55
C GLY A 83 -9.92 -18.63 10.74
N TYR A 84 -10.61 -18.91 9.63
CA TYR A 84 -11.26 -17.87 8.82
C TYR A 84 -12.37 -17.13 9.56
N LEU A 85 -13.20 -17.85 10.32
CA LEU A 85 -14.28 -17.23 11.11
C LEU A 85 -13.71 -16.26 12.15
N SER A 86 -12.64 -16.66 12.85
CA SER A 86 -11.95 -15.80 13.82
C SER A 86 -11.33 -14.57 13.15
N PHE A 87 -10.71 -14.74 11.98
CA PHE A 87 -10.15 -13.66 11.18
C PHE A 87 -11.21 -12.63 10.79
N TYR A 88 -12.30 -13.04 10.16
CA TYR A 88 -13.36 -12.12 9.72
C TYR A 88 -14.09 -11.47 10.88
N LYS A 89 -14.36 -12.21 11.96
CA LYS A 89 -14.96 -11.66 13.17
C LYS A 89 -14.09 -10.53 13.76
N THR A 90 -12.78 -10.74 13.82
CA THR A 90 -11.83 -9.74 14.32
C THR A 90 -11.73 -8.54 13.40
N GLY A 91 -11.56 -8.78 12.09
CA GLY A 91 -11.49 -7.71 11.10
C GLY A 91 -12.75 -6.84 11.09
N LEU A 92 -13.94 -7.45 11.13
CA LEU A 92 -15.20 -6.73 11.11
C LEU A 92 -15.45 -5.97 12.42
N LYS A 93 -15.14 -6.57 13.57
CA LYS A 93 -15.17 -5.86 14.87
C LYS A 93 -14.27 -4.63 14.84
N ASN A 94 -13.08 -4.76 14.30
CA ASN A 94 -12.15 -3.64 14.22
C ASN A 94 -12.66 -2.52 13.31
N ALA A 95 -13.14 -2.86 12.11
CA ALA A 95 -13.67 -1.88 11.16
C ALA A 95 -14.97 -1.22 11.62
N ALA A 96 -15.91 -1.98 12.20
CA ALA A 96 -17.24 -1.49 12.52
C ALA A 96 -17.37 -0.86 13.90
N TRP A 97 -16.46 -1.17 14.83
CA TRP A 97 -16.61 -0.79 16.22
C TRP A 97 -15.37 -0.13 16.81
N VAL A 98 -14.22 -0.80 16.74
CA VAL A 98 -13.00 -0.31 17.41
C VAL A 98 -12.47 0.95 16.73
N ASN A 99 -12.21 0.90 15.43
CA ASN A 99 -11.62 2.01 14.68
C ASN A 99 -12.54 3.24 14.64
N PRO A 100 -13.88 3.13 14.45
CA PRO A 100 -14.76 4.29 14.50
C PRO A 100 -14.78 4.96 15.87
N ARG A 101 -14.72 4.18 16.97
CA ARG A 101 -14.65 4.72 18.33
C ARG A 101 -13.35 5.47 18.60
N LEU A 102 -12.22 4.92 18.14
CA LEU A 102 -10.92 5.58 18.25
C LEU A 102 -10.83 6.83 17.37
N ALA A 103 -11.38 6.76 16.16
CA ALA A 103 -11.35 7.86 15.19
C ALA A 103 -12.30 9.01 15.56
N GLY A 104 -13.35 8.76 16.34
CA GLY A 104 -14.37 9.75 16.70
C GLY A 104 -13.79 11.02 17.35
N PRO A 105 -13.08 10.92 18.49
CA PRO A 105 -12.47 12.07 19.15
C PRO A 105 -11.45 12.81 18.29
N VAL A 106 -10.64 12.08 17.53
CA VAL A 106 -9.64 12.65 16.61
C VAL A 106 -10.35 13.41 15.48
N MET A 107 -11.41 12.84 14.92
CA MET A 107 -12.21 13.46 13.85
C MET A 107 -12.94 14.71 14.33
N ALA A 108 -13.44 14.72 15.57
CA ALA A 108 -14.06 15.92 16.16
C ALA A 108 -13.06 17.08 16.20
N ARG A 109 -11.88 16.85 16.82
CA ARG A 109 -10.81 17.85 16.86
C ARG A 109 -10.32 18.27 15.48
N TRP A 110 -10.21 17.33 14.54
CA TRP A 110 -9.84 17.62 13.15
C TRP A 110 -10.81 18.58 12.48
N LYS A 111 -12.11 18.45 12.74
CA LYS A 111 -13.14 19.33 12.17
C LYS A 111 -13.05 20.74 12.77
N ASP A 112 -12.86 20.83 14.08
CA ASP A 112 -12.73 22.11 14.79
C ASP A 112 -11.52 22.91 14.26
N ASP A 113 -10.43 22.21 13.94
CA ASP A 113 -9.19 22.79 13.40
C ASP A 113 -9.19 23.06 11.89
N ARG A 114 -10.36 23.09 11.23
CA ARG A 114 -10.46 23.33 9.77
C ARG A 114 -9.66 22.32 8.92
N GLY A 115 -9.47 21.11 9.43
CA GLY A 115 -8.79 20.00 8.76
C GLY A 115 -7.30 20.22 8.54
N TYR A 116 -6.82 19.97 7.31
CA TYR A 116 -5.37 19.99 7.02
C TYR A 116 -4.69 21.31 7.37
N ALA A 117 -5.38 22.44 7.23
CA ALA A 117 -4.83 23.76 7.54
C ALA A 117 -4.47 23.91 9.03
N GLY A 118 -5.34 23.46 9.94
CA GLY A 118 -5.06 23.56 11.38
C GLY A 118 -4.05 22.53 11.88
N ILE A 119 -3.88 21.38 11.21
CA ILE A 119 -2.84 20.41 11.59
C ILE A 119 -1.44 21.01 11.48
N VAL A 120 -1.18 21.72 10.38
CA VAL A 120 0.12 22.37 10.12
C VAL A 120 0.39 23.43 11.18
N GLN A 121 -0.64 24.16 11.61
CA GLN A 121 -0.54 25.26 12.57
C GLN A 121 -0.40 24.75 14.01
N ASN A 122 -1.29 23.86 14.43
CA ASN A 122 -1.47 23.47 15.83
C ASN A 122 -0.64 22.24 16.22
N LYS A 123 -0.07 21.51 15.25
CA LYS A 123 0.90 20.41 15.42
C LYS A 123 0.49 19.29 16.41
N TRP A 124 -0.79 19.17 16.76
CA TRP A 124 -1.27 18.18 17.74
C TRP A 124 -1.48 16.80 17.12
N LEU A 125 -1.72 16.72 15.81
CA LEU A 125 -2.01 15.46 15.13
C LEU A 125 -0.74 14.63 14.96
N THR A 126 -0.82 13.35 15.31
CA THR A 126 0.26 12.39 15.08
C THR A 126 0.08 11.67 13.72
N ARG A 127 1.13 11.00 13.23
CA ARG A 127 0.99 10.17 12.01
C ARG A 127 0.02 9.03 12.25
N GLY A 128 0.06 8.41 13.43
CA GLY A 128 -0.85 7.35 13.82
C GLY A 128 -2.32 7.77 13.69
N ASP A 129 -2.64 8.97 14.15
CA ASP A 129 -3.98 9.57 14.02
C ASP A 129 -4.39 9.80 12.56
N LEU A 130 -3.48 10.37 11.75
CA LEU A 130 -3.73 10.58 10.33
C LEU A 130 -4.06 9.26 9.60
N GLN A 131 -3.29 8.20 9.89
CA GLN A 131 -3.50 6.87 9.32
C GLN A 131 -4.81 6.24 9.83
N LEU A 132 -5.13 6.39 11.12
CA LEU A 132 -6.39 5.97 11.71
C LEU A 132 -7.59 6.60 11.00
N LEU A 133 -7.60 7.92 10.85
CA LEU A 133 -8.69 8.64 10.17
C LEU A 133 -8.86 8.18 8.72
N LYS A 134 -7.76 8.09 7.97
CA LYS A 134 -7.78 7.66 6.56
C LYS A 134 -8.33 6.25 6.40
N ARG A 135 -7.82 5.29 7.20
CA ARG A 135 -8.21 3.88 7.11
C ARG A 135 -9.62 3.65 7.61
N ASN A 136 -9.99 4.29 8.74
CA ASN A 136 -11.34 4.23 9.26
C ASN A 136 -12.36 4.77 8.25
N GLN A 137 -12.10 5.92 7.61
CA GLN A 137 -13.01 6.44 6.58
C GLN A 137 -13.15 5.50 5.37
N HIS A 138 -12.07 4.82 5.00
CA HIS A 138 -12.08 3.83 3.91
C HIS A 138 -12.94 2.62 4.26
N ASP A 139 -12.75 2.06 5.44
CA ASP A 139 -13.44 0.85 5.91
C ASP A 139 -14.91 1.14 6.22
N PHE A 140 -15.19 2.23 6.94
CA PHE A 140 -16.54 2.60 7.34
C PHE A 140 -17.48 2.81 6.15
N ARG A 141 -16.99 3.36 5.04
CA ARG A 141 -17.78 3.50 3.80
C ARG A 141 -18.13 2.16 3.14
N ARG A 142 -17.37 1.10 3.42
CA ARG A 142 -17.56 -0.24 2.84
C ARG A 142 -18.40 -1.17 3.69
N ILE A 143 -18.53 -0.88 4.98
CA ILE A 143 -19.33 -1.71 5.90
C ILE A 143 -20.78 -1.88 5.44
N PRO A 144 -21.51 -0.83 4.99
CA PRO A 144 -22.88 -1.02 4.53
C PRO A 144 -22.97 -1.95 3.31
N LEU A 145 -22.04 -1.81 2.35
CA LEU A 145 -21.99 -2.68 1.17
C LEU A 145 -21.64 -4.12 1.53
N PHE A 146 -20.70 -4.30 2.46
CA PHE A 146 -20.33 -5.60 2.98
C PHE A 146 -21.48 -6.26 3.76
N ALA A 147 -22.24 -5.47 4.53
CA ALA A 147 -23.41 -5.96 5.27
C ALA A 147 -24.51 -6.42 4.31
N ILE A 148 -24.81 -5.66 3.25
CA ILE A 148 -25.76 -6.07 2.20
C ILE A 148 -25.29 -7.38 1.54
N LEU A 149 -24.01 -7.47 1.18
CA LEU A 149 -23.42 -8.68 0.62
C LEU A 149 -23.61 -9.88 1.56
N PHE A 150 -23.30 -9.70 2.84
CA PHE A 150 -23.43 -10.75 3.85
C PHE A 150 -24.89 -11.20 4.02
N THR A 151 -25.85 -10.27 4.02
CA THR A 151 -27.28 -10.59 4.11
C THR A 151 -27.78 -11.36 2.89
N VAL A 152 -27.33 -11.01 1.69
CA VAL A 152 -27.76 -11.68 0.44
C VAL A 152 -27.09 -13.04 0.26
N CYS A 153 -25.77 -13.13 0.50
CA CYS A 153 -25.00 -14.34 0.25
C CYS A 153 -25.01 -15.31 1.43
N GLY A 154 -25.37 -14.86 2.64
CA GLY A 154 -25.46 -15.68 3.84
C GLY A 154 -24.19 -16.52 4.06
N GLU A 155 -24.36 -17.84 4.07
CA GLU A 155 -23.29 -18.82 4.26
C GLU A 155 -22.27 -18.88 3.10
N PHE A 156 -22.64 -18.42 1.90
CA PHE A 156 -21.73 -18.36 0.74
C PHE A 156 -20.83 -17.12 0.74
N THR A 157 -20.99 -16.21 1.72
CA THR A 157 -20.20 -14.97 1.80
C THR A 157 -18.68 -15.19 1.76
N PRO A 158 -18.09 -16.20 2.45
CA PRO A 158 -16.65 -16.43 2.38
C PRO A 158 -16.12 -16.68 0.96
N LEU A 159 -16.92 -17.31 0.08
CA LEU A 159 -16.55 -17.55 -1.32
C LEU A 159 -16.59 -16.25 -2.14
N VAL A 160 -17.61 -15.42 -1.94
CA VAL A 160 -17.74 -14.13 -2.65
C VAL A 160 -16.70 -13.12 -2.17
N VAL A 161 -16.40 -13.11 -0.88
CA VAL A 161 -15.37 -12.25 -0.30
C VAL A 161 -13.98 -12.63 -0.80
N ALA A 162 -13.74 -13.92 -1.07
CA ALA A 162 -12.48 -14.39 -1.66
C ALA A 162 -12.24 -13.81 -3.06
N THR A 163 -13.30 -13.57 -3.84
CA THR A 163 -13.20 -13.08 -5.22
C THR A 163 -13.23 -11.56 -5.34
N PHE A 164 -13.92 -10.84 -4.44
CA PHE A 164 -14.12 -9.38 -4.55
C PHE A 164 -13.47 -8.58 -3.39
N SER A 165 -12.18 -8.26 -3.52
CA SER A 165 -11.42 -7.46 -2.53
C SER A 165 -11.85 -5.98 -2.40
N ASN A 166 -12.69 -5.49 -3.31
CA ASN A 166 -13.12 -4.08 -3.35
C ASN A 166 -14.24 -3.76 -2.36
N ILE A 167 -15.07 -4.76 -2.02
CA ILE A 167 -16.25 -4.62 -1.15
C ILE A 167 -15.86 -4.73 0.33
N VAL A 168 -14.74 -5.39 0.60
CA VAL A 168 -14.33 -5.83 1.93
C VAL A 168 -13.49 -4.73 2.60
N PRO A 169 -13.72 -4.43 3.90
CA PRO A 169 -12.83 -3.57 4.68
C PRO A 169 -11.37 -4.04 4.63
N ILE A 170 -10.40 -3.13 4.75
CA ILE A 170 -8.96 -3.46 4.75
C ILE A 170 -8.64 -4.46 5.86
N THR A 171 -9.25 -4.29 7.04
CA THR A 171 -9.10 -5.19 8.19
C THR A 171 -9.48 -6.64 7.91
N CYS A 172 -10.31 -6.89 6.88
CA CYS A 172 -10.81 -8.20 6.47
C CYS A 172 -10.13 -8.74 5.20
N ARG A 173 -9.06 -8.12 4.69
CA ARG A 173 -8.36 -8.58 3.48
C ARG A 173 -7.41 -9.73 3.76
N ILE A 174 -7.56 -10.81 2.98
CA ILE A 174 -6.68 -11.98 3.09
C ILE A 174 -5.29 -11.65 2.49
N PRO A 175 -4.18 -12.17 3.05
CA PRO A 175 -2.83 -11.90 2.54
C PRO A 175 -2.63 -12.16 1.04
N THR A 176 -3.21 -13.25 0.52
CA THR A 176 -3.15 -13.58 -0.91
C THR A 176 -3.87 -12.55 -1.78
N GLN A 177 -4.98 -11.97 -1.29
CA GLN A 177 -5.70 -10.89 -1.97
C GLN A 177 -4.86 -9.62 -2.03
N ILE A 178 -4.18 -9.26 -0.93
CA ILE A 178 -3.29 -8.09 -0.88
C ILE A 178 -2.17 -8.24 -1.90
N GLN A 179 -1.53 -9.41 -1.97
CA GLN A 179 -0.46 -9.68 -2.94
C GLN A 179 -0.97 -9.65 -4.38
N SER A 180 -2.14 -10.23 -4.66
CA SER A 180 -2.80 -10.15 -5.97
C SER A 180 -3.04 -8.69 -6.38
N ASP A 181 -3.59 -7.89 -5.46
CA ASP A 181 -3.95 -6.50 -5.71
C ASP A 181 -2.72 -5.62 -5.94
N ARG A 182 -1.62 -5.89 -5.22
CA ARG A 182 -0.31 -5.25 -5.44
C ARG A 182 0.25 -5.59 -6.82
N LYS A 183 0.30 -6.87 -7.19
CA LYS A 183 0.74 -7.30 -8.54
C LYS A 183 -0.10 -6.67 -9.66
N LYS A 184 -1.43 -6.60 -9.48
CA LYS A 184 -2.33 -5.94 -10.45
C LYS A 184 -2.05 -4.45 -10.55
N ARG A 185 -1.74 -3.79 -9.43
CA ARG A 185 -1.37 -2.37 -9.38
C ARG A 185 -0.04 -2.13 -10.09
N GLU A 186 1.01 -2.87 -9.76
CA GLU A 186 2.32 -2.78 -10.41
C GLU A 186 2.23 -2.91 -11.93
N ARG A 187 1.44 -3.86 -12.44
CA ARG A 187 1.19 -4.02 -13.89
C ARG A 187 0.57 -2.77 -14.50
N LYS A 188 -0.40 -2.15 -13.83
CA LYS A 188 -1.04 -0.91 -14.29
C LYS A 188 -0.07 0.27 -14.28
N ILE A 189 0.75 0.37 -13.24
CA ILE A 189 1.79 1.38 -13.14
C ILE A 189 2.78 1.22 -14.31
N ARG A 190 3.29 0.01 -14.52
CA ARG A 190 4.18 -0.32 -15.64
C ARG A 190 3.58 0.02 -17.00
N ALA A 191 2.36 -0.45 -17.27
CA ALA A 191 1.67 -0.14 -18.53
C ALA A 191 1.42 1.37 -18.70
N SER A 192 1.17 2.10 -17.61
CA SER A 192 1.01 3.54 -17.65
C SER A 192 2.33 4.24 -18.00
N PHE A 193 3.45 3.84 -17.40
CA PHE A 193 4.77 4.34 -17.78
C PHE A 193 5.10 4.03 -19.25
N GLU A 194 4.90 2.79 -19.70
CA GLU A 194 5.11 2.40 -21.10
C GLU A 194 4.28 3.25 -22.08
N SER A 195 3.03 3.58 -21.73
CA SER A 195 2.19 4.47 -22.53
C SER A 195 2.58 5.95 -22.45
N PHE A 196 3.28 6.34 -21.38
CA PHE A 196 3.64 7.72 -21.07
C PHE A 196 5.01 8.11 -21.65
N LEU A 197 6.00 7.21 -21.63
CA LEU A 197 7.37 7.43 -22.14
C LEU A 197 7.48 7.88 -23.61
N PRO A 198 6.59 7.49 -24.55
CA PRO A 198 6.58 8.01 -25.91
C PRO A 198 6.12 9.47 -26.01
N SER A 199 5.63 10.07 -24.92
CA SER A 199 5.12 11.44 -24.89
C SER A 199 6.26 12.42 -24.59
N THR A 200 6.40 13.46 -25.40
CA THR A 200 7.41 14.55 -25.29
C THR A 200 7.36 15.35 -23.97
N SER A 201 6.48 14.98 -23.03
CA SER A 201 6.26 15.66 -21.75
C SER A 201 7.34 15.42 -20.70
N VAL A 202 8.23 14.44 -20.88
CA VAL A 202 9.25 14.06 -19.87
C VAL A 202 10.22 15.21 -19.55
N ASN A 203 10.37 16.20 -20.45
CA ASN A 203 11.31 17.32 -20.28
C ASN A 203 10.63 18.63 -19.84
N ARG A 204 9.33 18.63 -19.49
CA ARG A 204 8.66 19.83 -18.99
C ARG A 204 8.68 19.84 -17.45
N PRO A 205 9.46 20.70 -16.80
CA PRO A 205 9.31 20.92 -15.36
C PRO A 205 7.94 21.58 -15.12
N ALA A 206 7.01 20.82 -14.55
CA ALA A 206 5.70 21.31 -14.13
C ALA A 206 5.59 21.17 -12.62
N GLU A 207 5.66 22.30 -11.92
CA GLU A 207 5.44 22.35 -10.47
C GLU A 207 3.95 22.56 -10.16
N GLY A 208 3.41 21.63 -9.38
CA GLY A 208 2.03 21.67 -8.91
C GLY A 208 1.02 21.06 -9.87
N LEU A 209 -0.02 20.44 -9.30
CA LEU A 209 -1.01 19.66 -10.04
C LEU A 209 -1.74 20.45 -11.13
N ASP A 210 -1.91 21.76 -10.95
CA ASP A 210 -2.65 22.63 -11.89
C ASP A 210 -2.00 22.69 -13.27
N LYS A 211 -0.66 22.69 -13.32
CA LYS A 211 0.12 22.83 -14.54
C LYS A 211 0.23 21.53 -15.35
N LEU A 212 -0.18 20.38 -14.77
CA LEU A 212 -0.17 19.10 -15.47
C LEU A 212 -1.31 18.99 -16.47
N THR A 213 -0.98 18.45 -17.64
CA THR A 213 -1.92 18.02 -18.68
C THR A 213 -2.84 16.92 -18.15
N TRP A 214 -3.95 16.70 -18.85
CA TRP A 214 -4.87 15.63 -18.52
C TRP A 214 -4.21 14.25 -18.50
N LYS A 215 -3.36 13.95 -19.50
CA LYS A 215 -2.64 12.67 -19.61
C LYS A 215 -1.71 12.45 -18.42
N GLU A 216 -0.98 13.48 -18.02
CA GLU A 216 -0.12 13.45 -16.83
C GLU A 216 -0.92 13.25 -15.54
N LYS A 217 -2.04 13.96 -15.36
CA LYS A 217 -2.94 13.78 -14.22
C LYS A 217 -3.46 12.34 -14.13
N VAL A 218 -3.83 11.74 -15.26
CA VAL A 218 -4.25 10.33 -15.34
C VAL A 218 -3.08 9.42 -14.95
N HIS A 219 -1.88 9.62 -15.51
CA HIS A 219 -0.69 8.84 -15.16
C HIS A 219 -0.37 8.90 -13.65
N CYS A 220 -0.31 10.10 -13.06
CA CYS A 220 -0.10 10.29 -11.62
C CYS A 220 -1.19 9.57 -10.80
N SER A 221 -2.45 9.66 -11.23
CA SER A 221 -3.55 8.93 -10.57
C SER A 221 -3.44 7.42 -10.68
N THR A 222 -2.72 6.91 -11.69
CA THR A 222 -2.40 5.49 -11.86
C THR A 222 -1.29 5.03 -10.97
N VAL A 223 -0.17 5.77 -10.92
CA VAL A 223 0.96 5.52 -10.01
C VAL A 223 0.48 5.45 -8.56
N VAL A 224 -0.27 6.46 -8.14
CA VAL A 224 -0.77 6.59 -6.77
C VAL A 224 -2.05 5.75 -6.52
N GLY A 225 -2.58 5.17 -7.60
CA GLY A 225 -3.82 4.38 -7.68
C GLY A 225 -5.02 4.97 -6.95
N ARG A 226 -5.35 6.21 -7.31
CA ARG A 226 -6.59 6.92 -6.93
C ARG A 226 -7.65 6.89 -8.04
N HIS A 227 -7.35 6.29 -9.19
CA HIS A 227 -8.31 6.02 -10.27
C HIS A 227 -8.90 4.60 -10.17
N SER A 228 -10.16 4.43 -10.57
CA SER A 228 -10.72 3.11 -10.80
C SER A 228 -10.22 2.56 -12.13
N GLY A 229 -10.01 1.24 -12.23
CA GLY A 229 -9.63 0.60 -13.50
C GLY A 229 -10.69 0.71 -14.61
N LEU A 230 -11.90 1.17 -14.25
CA LEU A 230 -13.00 1.43 -15.17
C LEU A 230 -12.96 2.85 -15.75
N TRP A 231 -12.01 3.70 -15.36
CA TRP A 231 -11.89 5.05 -15.92
C TRP A 231 -11.26 4.95 -17.32
N PRO A 232 -12.03 5.03 -18.42
CA PRO A 232 -11.45 4.91 -19.74
C PRO A 232 -10.73 6.22 -20.04
N SER A 233 -9.42 6.16 -20.24
CA SER A 233 -8.58 7.31 -20.63
C SER A 233 -9.08 8.02 -21.90
N ARG A 234 -10.03 7.45 -22.65
CA ARG A 234 -10.37 7.85 -24.01
C ARG A 234 -11.82 8.32 -24.21
N PHE A 235 -12.72 8.21 -23.24
CA PHE A 235 -14.17 8.30 -23.55
C PHE A 235 -15.11 9.07 -22.61
N LEU A 236 -14.68 9.72 -21.51
CA LEU A 236 -15.64 10.50 -20.72
C LEU A 236 -15.42 12.03 -20.78
N PRO A 237 -16.36 12.80 -21.36
CA PRO A 237 -16.36 14.25 -21.29
C PRO A 237 -16.63 14.75 -19.86
N LEU A 238 -16.31 16.03 -19.60
CA LEU A 238 -16.55 16.72 -18.31
C LEU A 238 -17.96 16.41 -17.77
N PRO A 239 -18.14 16.08 -16.47
CA PRO A 239 -17.53 16.70 -15.27
C PRO A 239 -16.44 15.87 -14.55
N LEU A 240 -16.06 14.71 -15.06
CA LEU A 240 -15.17 13.79 -14.33
C LEU A 240 -13.72 14.26 -14.17
N GLY A 241 -13.23 15.11 -15.08
CA GLY A 241 -11.86 15.63 -14.99
C GLY A 241 -11.61 16.49 -13.75
N PHE A 242 -12.59 17.32 -13.39
CA PHE A 242 -12.56 18.14 -12.18
C PHE A 242 -12.57 17.27 -10.90
N VAL A 243 -13.33 16.18 -10.91
CA VAL A 243 -13.39 15.23 -9.78
C VAL A 243 -12.04 14.54 -9.59
N LEU A 244 -11.41 14.09 -10.68
CA LEU A 244 -10.07 13.49 -10.61
C LEU A 244 -9.06 14.48 -10.06
N HIS A 245 -9.04 15.69 -10.60
CA HIS A 245 -8.13 16.75 -10.14
C HIS A 245 -8.33 17.06 -8.65
N LYS A 246 -9.56 17.28 -8.18
CA LYS A 246 -9.84 17.49 -6.75
C LYS A 246 -9.42 16.29 -5.87
N ARG A 247 -9.58 15.06 -6.36
CA ARG A 247 -9.13 13.86 -5.62
C ARG A 247 -7.62 13.79 -5.51
N LEU A 248 -6.90 14.13 -6.59
CA LEU A 248 -5.46 14.19 -6.61
C LEU A 248 -4.94 15.31 -5.70
N LEU A 249 -5.49 16.52 -5.75
CA LEU A 249 -5.13 17.62 -4.83
C LEU A 249 -5.27 17.21 -3.36
N ARG A 250 -6.41 16.64 -2.98
CA ARG A 250 -6.62 16.16 -1.59
C ARG A 250 -5.62 15.10 -1.19
N TYR A 251 -5.21 14.26 -2.14
CA TYR A 251 -4.27 13.19 -1.87
C TYR A 251 -2.83 13.68 -1.82
N GLU A 252 -2.46 14.66 -2.63
CA GLU A 252 -1.18 15.38 -2.54
C GLU A 252 -1.03 16.04 -1.16
N VAL A 253 -2.07 16.74 -0.69
CA VAL A 253 -2.10 17.32 0.67
C VAL A 253 -1.94 16.23 1.74
N TYR A 254 -2.60 15.09 1.57
CA TYR A 254 -2.43 13.94 2.46
C TYR A 254 -0.98 13.43 2.48
N LEU A 255 -0.35 13.23 1.32
CA LEU A 255 1.03 12.76 1.22
C LEU A 255 2.01 13.74 1.85
N ALA A 256 1.90 15.04 1.54
CA ALA A 256 2.73 16.08 2.13
C ALA A 256 2.60 16.13 3.66
N THR A 257 1.37 15.95 4.17
CA THR A 257 1.12 15.88 5.62
C THR A 257 1.76 14.62 6.22
N ASP A 258 1.64 13.46 5.55
CA ASP A 258 2.26 12.21 6.00
C ASP A 258 3.80 12.30 6.01
N ASP A 259 4.42 12.87 4.96
CA ASP A 259 5.88 13.09 4.88
C ASP A 259 6.39 14.00 6.01
N MET A 260 5.67 15.09 6.29
CA MET A 260 5.96 15.98 7.41
C MET A 260 5.87 15.23 8.74
N LEU A 261 4.83 14.43 8.95
CA LEU A 261 4.64 13.67 10.19
C LEU A 261 5.64 12.52 10.36
N ILE A 262 6.08 11.88 9.26
CA ILE A 262 7.17 10.90 9.29
C ILE A 262 8.46 11.60 9.75
N THR A 263 8.79 12.75 9.16
CA THR A 263 9.98 13.52 9.52
C THR A 263 9.94 13.93 10.99
N LYS A 264 8.82 14.48 11.45
CA LYS A 264 8.59 14.84 12.87
C LYS A 264 8.65 13.63 13.81
N GLY A 265 8.22 12.46 13.35
CA GLY A 265 8.20 11.22 14.12
C GLY A 265 9.56 10.51 14.27
N GLY A 266 10.65 11.10 13.76
CA GLY A 266 11.99 10.50 13.80
C GLY A 266 12.38 9.76 12.51
N GLY A 267 11.68 10.02 11.41
CA GLY A 267 12.03 9.55 10.07
C GLY A 267 11.59 8.12 9.75
N VAL A 268 12.01 7.66 8.57
CA VAL A 268 11.54 6.38 7.99
C VAL A 268 11.93 5.15 8.81
N MET A 269 13.03 5.22 9.57
CA MET A 269 13.54 4.13 10.39
C MET A 269 12.65 3.81 11.60
N LYS A 270 11.71 4.70 11.94
CA LYS A 270 10.75 4.51 13.03
C LYS A 270 9.43 3.88 12.58
N LEU A 271 9.21 3.72 11.26
CA LEU A 271 8.05 2.99 10.76
C LEU A 271 8.24 1.50 10.98
N SER A 272 7.17 0.84 11.39
CA SER A 272 7.11 -0.62 11.39
C SER A 272 7.23 -1.14 9.94
N PRO A 273 7.75 -2.37 9.72
CA PRO A 273 7.83 -2.95 8.39
C PRO A 273 6.52 -2.88 7.56
N PRO A 274 5.33 -3.21 8.11
CA PRO A 274 4.08 -3.07 7.35
C PRO A 274 3.71 -1.60 7.07
N GLU A 275 4.01 -0.68 7.98
CA GLU A 275 3.75 0.75 7.79
C GLU A 275 4.66 1.38 6.72
N LEU A 276 5.92 0.96 6.67
CA LEU A 276 6.86 1.35 5.63
C LEU A 276 6.38 0.86 4.25
N GLU A 277 5.99 -0.42 4.17
CA GLU A 277 5.46 -0.99 2.93
C GLU A 277 4.20 -0.25 2.45
N ILE A 278 3.27 0.07 3.37
CA ILE A 278 2.08 0.86 3.04
C ILE A 278 2.47 2.28 2.56
N ALA A 279 3.44 2.92 3.23
CA ALA A 279 3.92 4.24 2.85
C ALA A 279 4.55 4.27 1.45
N CYS A 280 5.30 3.21 1.08
CA CYS A 280 5.81 3.02 -0.27
C CYS A 280 4.68 2.89 -1.29
N VAL A 281 3.70 2.00 -1.02
CA VAL A 281 2.55 1.77 -1.92
C VAL A 281 1.70 3.03 -2.09
N ASP A 282 1.50 3.83 -1.04
CA ASP A 282 0.79 5.11 -1.11
C ASP A 282 1.51 6.13 -2.01
N ARG A 283 2.84 6.06 -2.10
CA ARG A 283 3.67 6.91 -2.99
C ARG A 283 3.87 6.31 -4.39
N GLY A 284 3.35 5.11 -4.64
CA GLY A 284 3.46 4.42 -5.93
C GLY A 284 4.81 3.73 -6.15
N MET A 285 5.51 3.41 -5.07
CA MET A 285 6.76 2.61 -5.05
C MET A 285 6.48 1.14 -4.75
#